data_AF-A0A285NV47-F1
#
_entry.id   AF-A0A285NV47-F1
#
_cell.length_a   1.000
_cell.length_b   1.000
_cell.length_c   1.000
_cell.angle_alpha   90.00
_cell.angle_beta   90.00
_cell.angle_gamma   90.00
#
_symmetry.space_group_name_H-M   'P 1'
#
loop_
_entity.id
_entity.type
_entity.pdbx_description
1 polymer ?
#
loop_
_entity_poly.entity_id
_entity_poly.type
_entity_poly.pdbx_seq_one_letter_code
_entity_poly.pdbx_strand_id
1 'polypeptide(L)'
;MSVEELVADLGYGGFAGFVVGFAVKRVLNIFLMLLGLYILSLLWLKSKGIIDIHWSAFLNIFKGMFEGFNSFIYGIVRQVAFSSAFLGGFYLGFKM
;
A
#
# COMPACT_ATOMS: atom_id res chain seq x y z
N MET A 1 -9.42 29.93 15.57
CA MET A 1 -8.23 29.18 15.14
C MET A 1 -7.25 30.19 14.58
N SER A 2 -6.13 30.41 15.28
CA SER A 2 -5.09 31.30 14.78
C SER A 2 -4.33 30.62 13.63
N VAL A 3 -3.70 31.41 12.77
CA VAL A 3 -2.96 30.88 11.61
C VAL A 3 -1.80 29.98 12.07
N GLU A 4 -1.25 30.21 13.27
CA GLU A 4 -0.21 29.35 13.84
C GLU A 4 -0.71 27.92 14.17
N GLU A 5 -1.93 27.77 14.68
CA GLU A 5 -2.51 26.45 15.00
C GLU A 5 -2.74 25.63 13.72
N LEU A 6 -3.25 26.26 12.65
CA LEU A 6 -3.43 25.62 11.36
C LEU A 6 -2.09 25.17 10.74
N VAL A 7 -1.04 25.99 10.82
CA VAL A 7 0.28 25.61 10.29
C VAL A 7 0.90 24.47 11.09
N ALA A 8 0.75 24.48 12.42
CA ALA A 8 1.21 23.40 13.27
C ALA A 8 0.45 22.08 12.96
N ASP A 9 -0.87 22.10 12.89
CA ASP A 9 -1.70 20.93 12.59
C ASP A 9 -1.45 20.36 11.18
N LEU A 10 -1.24 21.24 10.18
CA LEU A 10 -0.83 20.82 8.84
C LEU A 10 0.57 20.20 8.84
N GLY A 11 1.51 20.73 9.64
CA GLY A 11 2.85 20.18 9.81
C GLY A 11 2.83 18.78 10.44
N TYR A 12 2.08 18.58 11.52
CA TYR A 12 1.90 17.27 12.14
C TYR A 12 1.20 16.28 11.21
N GLY A 13 0.16 16.71 10.49
CA GLY A 13 -0.53 15.89 9.50
C GLY A 13 0.36 15.46 8.34
N GLY A 14 1.18 16.37 7.81
CA GLY A 14 2.14 16.06 6.74
C GLY A 14 3.27 15.13 7.20
N PHE A 15 3.81 15.33 8.39
CA PHE A 15 4.83 14.45 8.94
C PHE A 15 4.27 13.04 9.22
N ALA A 16 3.07 12.94 9.80
CA ALA A 16 2.40 11.66 9.98
C ALA A 16 2.15 10.96 8.64
N GLY A 17 1.69 11.70 7.62
CA GLY A 17 1.55 11.19 6.26
C GLY A 17 2.87 10.63 5.72
N PHE A 18 3.97 11.38 5.87
CA PHE A 18 5.30 10.96 5.44
C PHE A 18 5.77 9.66 6.08
N VAL A 19 5.66 9.54 7.41
CA VAL A 19 6.06 8.33 8.14
C VAL A 19 5.22 7.13 7.70
N VAL A 20 3.91 7.31 7.54
CA VAL A 20 3.00 6.25 7.06
C VAL A 20 3.35 5.84 5.62
N GLY A 21 3.55 6.80 4.72
CA GLY A 21 3.92 6.54 3.32
C GLY A 21 5.22 5.74 3.21
N PHE A 22 6.22 6.12 4.01
CA PHE A 22 7.51 5.42 4.07
C PHE A 22 7.38 3.98 4.60
N ALA A 23 6.60 3.79 5.67
CA ALA A 23 6.34 2.46 6.22
C ALA A 23 5.63 1.55 5.21
N VAL A 24 4.61 2.08 4.51
CA VAL A 24 3.90 1.34 3.46
C VAL A 24 4.86 0.91 2.35
N LYS A 25 5.74 1.78 1.86
CA LYS A 25 6.73 1.42 0.83
C LYS A 25 7.62 0.27 1.28
N ARG A 26 8.11 0.31 2.52
CA ARG A 26 8.98 -0.74 3.08
C ARG A 26 8.27 -2.09 3.13
N VAL A 27 7.02 -2.11 3.59
CA VAL A 27 6.19 -3.32 3.66
C VAL A 27 5.91 -3.86 2.25
N LEU A 28 5.56 -3.01 1.29
CA LEU A 28 5.31 -3.43 -0.09
C LEU A 28 6.54 -4.05 -0.74
N ASN A 29 7.73 -3.48 -0.54
CA ASN A 29 8.96 -4.04 -1.09
C ASN A 29 9.25 -5.44 -0.54
N ILE A 30 9.08 -5.66 0.77
CA ILE A 30 9.25 -6.98 1.40
C ILE A 30 8.18 -7.95 0.88
N PHE A 31 6.92 -7.51 0.82
CA PHE A 31 5.82 -8.31 0.31
C PHE A 31 6.04 -8.75 -1.14
N LEU A 32 6.43 -7.83 -2.02
CA LEU A 32 6.73 -8.12 -3.43
C LEU A 32 7.90 -9.11 -3.57
N MET A 33 8.93 -8.98 -2.73
CA MET A 33 10.05 -9.91 -2.70
C MET A 33 9.60 -11.33 -2.33
N LEU A 34 8.81 -11.47 -1.26
CA LEU A 34 8.26 -12.76 -0.83
C LEU A 34 7.30 -13.35 -1.87
N LEU A 35 6.46 -12.52 -2.47
CA LEU A 35 5.51 -12.93 -3.49
C LEU A 35 6.22 -13.41 -4.76
N GLY A 36 7.26 -12.70 -5.19
CA GLY A 36 8.10 -13.13 -6.31
C GLY A 36 8.77 -14.47 -6.05
N LEU A 37 9.35 -14.65 -4.86
CA LEU A 37 9.97 -15.92 -4.46
C LEU A 37 8.97 -17.08 -4.43
N TYR A 38 7.76 -16.82 -3.93
CA TYR A 38 6.67 -17.81 -3.90
C TYR A 38 6.22 -18.23 -5.30
N ILE A 39 6.03 -17.27 -6.21
CA ILE A 39 5.69 -17.55 -7.61
C ILE A 39 6.82 -18.33 -8.29
N LEU A 40 8.09 -17.98 -8.04
CA LEU A 40 9.23 -18.71 -8.58
C LEU A 40 9.23 -20.19 -8.15
N SER A 41 8.95 -20.44 -6.86
CA SER A 41 8.83 -21.79 -6.32
C SER A 41 7.70 -22.56 -7.00
N LEU A 42 6.51 -21.96 -7.15
CA LEU A 42 5.38 -22.57 -7.85
C LEU A 42 5.70 -22.88 -9.32
N LEU A 43 6.37 -21.98 -10.04
CA LEU A 43 6.77 -22.21 -11.44
C LEU A 43 7.74 -23.40 -11.55
N TRP A 44 8.65 -23.55 -10.59
CA TRP A 44 9.55 -24.70 -10.53
C TRP A 44 8.81 -26.02 -10.31
N LEU A 45 7.85 -26.07 -9.36
CA LEU A 45 7.02 -27.26 -9.13
C LEU A 45 6.15 -27.59 -10.34
N LYS A 46 5.61 -26.57 -11.03
CA LYS A 46 4.85 -26.74 -12.27
C LYS A 46 5.72 -27.34 -13.37
N SER A 47 6.97 -26.87 -13.54
CA SER A 47 7.91 -27.43 -14.51
C SER A 47 8.24 -28.90 -14.26
N LYS A 48 8.11 -29.37 -13.01
CA LYS A 48 8.29 -30.77 -12.63
C LYS A 48 7.00 -31.60 -12.78
N GLY A 49 5.88 -30.99 -13.17
CA GLY A 49 4.58 -31.65 -13.31
C GLY A 49 3.93 -32.03 -11.97
N ILE A 50 4.40 -31.49 -10.85
CA ILE A 50 3.91 -31.82 -9.51
C ILE A 50 2.59 -31.09 -9.21
N ILE A 51 2.41 -29.89 -9.77
CA ILE A 51 1.24 -29.03 -9.53
C ILE A 51 0.72 -28.39 -10.83
N ASP A 52 -0.60 -28.16 -10.89
CA ASP A 52 -1.24 -27.34 -11.91
C ASP A 52 -1.65 -25.98 -11.33
N ILE A 53 -1.32 -24.89 -12.03
CA ILE A 53 -1.55 -23.52 -11.56
C ILE A 53 -2.83 -22.98 -12.19
N HIS A 54 -3.87 -22.84 -11.38
CA HIS A 54 -5.15 -22.24 -11.76
C HIS A 54 -5.05 -20.71 -11.77
N TRP A 55 -4.73 -20.15 -12.94
CA TRP A 55 -4.58 -18.69 -13.11
C TRP A 55 -5.85 -17.90 -12.76
N SER A 56 -7.03 -18.46 -12.98
CA SER A 56 -8.31 -17.82 -12.66
C SER A 56 -8.48 -17.59 -11.15
N ALA A 57 -8.16 -18.59 -10.33
CA ALA A 57 -8.17 -18.48 -8.88
C ALA A 57 -7.14 -17.46 -8.39
N PHE A 58 -5.94 -17.47 -8.98
CA PHE A 58 -4.89 -16.50 -8.67
C PHE A 58 -5.36 -15.06 -8.94
N LEU A 59 -5.92 -14.79 -10.12
CA LEU A 59 -6.43 -13.47 -10.48
C LEU A 59 -7.58 -13.02 -9.57
N ASN A 60 -8.46 -13.92 -9.14
CA ASN A 60 -9.53 -13.58 -8.19
C ASN A 60 -8.98 -13.15 -6.82
N ILE A 61 -7.94 -13.82 -6.32
CA ILE A 61 -7.28 -13.42 -5.07
C ILE A 61 -6.69 -12.01 -5.22
N PHE A 62 -5.99 -11.74 -6.32
CA PHE A 62 -5.43 -10.41 -6.60
C PHE A 62 -6.53 -9.34 -6.72
N LYS A 63 -7.64 -9.63 -7.42
CA LYS A 63 -8.76 -8.70 -7.53
C LYS A 63 -9.36 -8.37 -6.16
N GLY A 64 -9.61 -9.37 -5.32
CA GLY A 64 -10.11 -9.15 -3.96
C GLY A 64 -9.17 -8.31 -3.11
N MET A 65 -7.85 -8.52 -3.24
CA MET A 65 -6.85 -7.68 -2.58
C MET A 65 -6.88 -6.23 -3.10
N PHE A 66 -6.99 -6.02 -4.41
CA PHE A 66 -7.06 -4.68 -5.02
C PHE A 66 -8.35 -3.96 -4.64
N GLU A 67 -9.49 -4.64 -4.60
CA GLU A 67 -10.76 -4.08 -4.15
C GLU A 67 -10.71 -3.71 -2.66
N GLY A 68 -10.13 -4.58 -1.83
CA GLY A 68 -9.87 -4.31 -0.41
C GLY A 68 -8.97 -3.09 -0.23
N PHE A 69 -7.86 -3.02 -0.95
CA PHE A 69 -6.96 -1.87 -0.94
C PHE A 69 -7.65 -0.59 -1.41
N ASN A 70 -8.42 -0.64 -2.50
CA ASN A 70 -9.20 0.50 -2.96
C ASN A 70 -10.20 0.95 -1.89
N SER A 71 -10.94 0.03 -1.26
CA SER A 71 -11.90 0.39 -0.20
C SER A 71 -11.22 1.00 1.02
N PHE A 72 -10.04 0.51 1.41
CA PHE A 72 -9.21 1.08 2.47
C PHE A 72 -8.72 2.48 2.11
N ILE A 73 -8.21 2.69 0.89
CA ILE A 73 -7.79 4.00 0.41
C ILE A 73 -8.99 4.95 0.33
N TYR A 74 -10.13 4.52 -0.19
CA TYR A 74 -11.34 5.33 -0.21
C TYR A 74 -11.85 5.66 1.21
N GLY A 75 -11.73 4.74 2.17
CA GLY A 75 -12.07 4.95 3.57
C GLY A 75 -11.13 5.94 4.26
N ILE A 76 -9.83 5.76 4.12
CA ILE A 76 -8.81 6.69 4.63
C ILE A 76 -8.95 8.05 3.96
N VAL A 77 -9.12 8.13 2.64
CA VAL A 77 -9.31 9.40 1.97
C VAL A 77 -10.58 10.07 2.47
N ARG A 78 -11.70 9.37 2.68
CA ARG A 78 -12.91 10.00 3.25
C ARG A 78 -12.75 10.47 4.70
N GLN A 79 -11.94 9.78 5.50
CA GLN A 79 -11.77 10.08 6.93
C GLN A 79 -10.59 11.02 7.24
N VAL A 80 -9.56 11.04 6.38
CA VAL A 80 -8.29 11.75 6.55
C VAL A 80 -8.10 12.89 5.53
N ALA A 81 -8.96 13.02 4.50
CA ALA A 81 -8.95 14.17 3.56
C ALA A 81 -9.29 15.52 4.20
N PHE A 82 -9.27 15.64 5.53
CA PHE A 82 -9.30 16.91 6.22
C PHE A 82 -7.98 17.70 6.11
N SER A 83 -6.86 17.08 5.71
CA SER A 83 -5.60 17.81 5.52
C SER A 83 -4.88 17.41 4.22
N SER A 84 -4.87 18.33 3.25
CA SER A 84 -4.04 18.23 2.04
C SER A 84 -2.55 17.99 2.36
N ALA A 85 -2.10 18.41 3.56
CA ALA A 85 -0.75 18.17 4.03
C ALA A 85 -0.47 16.68 4.27
N PHE A 86 -1.43 15.89 4.75
CA PHE A 86 -1.25 14.45 4.93
C PHE A 86 -1.03 13.73 3.60
N LEU A 87 -1.83 14.03 2.58
CA LEU A 87 -1.67 13.43 1.25
C LEU A 87 -0.33 13.82 0.61
N GLY A 88 0.07 15.08 0.75
CA GLY A 88 1.38 15.56 0.28
C GLY A 88 2.54 14.87 0.99
N GLY A 89 2.47 14.77 2.32
CA GLY A 89 3.44 14.05 3.14
C GLY A 89 3.51 12.56 2.80
N PHE A 90 2.36 11.90 2.69
CA PHE A 90 2.24 10.50 2.33
C PHE A 90 2.86 10.20 0.96
N TYR A 91 2.55 11.01 -0.05
CA TYR A 91 3.13 10.83 -1.37
C TYR A 91 4.65 10.97 -1.36
N LEU A 92 5.19 11.95 -0.64
CA LEU A 92 6.63 12.14 -0.49
C LEU A 92 7.28 10.97 0.27
N GLY A 93 6.66 10.51 1.36
CA GLY A 93 7.13 9.36 2.14
C GLY A 93 7.09 8.06 1.34
N PHE A 94 6.06 7.87 0.52
CA PHE A 94 5.95 6.71 -0.37
C PHE A 94 6.95 6.75 -1.53
N LYS A 95 7.32 7.94 -2.01
CA LYS A 95 8.35 8.10 -3.05
C LYS A 95 9.76 7.80 -2.50
N MET A 96 10.09 8.25 -1.29
CA MET A 96 11.39 8.02 -0.62
C MET A 96 11.65 6.55 -0.32
#